data_AF-A0A0Q7A425-F1
#
_entry.id   AF-A0A0Q7A425-F1
#
_cell.length_a   1.000
_cell.length_b   1.000
_cell.length_c   1.000
_cell.angle_alpha   90.00
_cell.angle_beta   90.00
_cell.angle_gamma   90.00
#
_symmetry.space_group_name_H-M   'P 1'
#
loop_
_entity.id
_entity.type
_entity.pdbx_description
1 polymer ?
#
loop_
_entity_poly.entity_id
_entity_poly.type
_entity_poly.pdbx_seq_one_letter_code
_entity_poly.pdbx_strand_id
1 'polypeptide(L)'
;MSKNKASKPEIQQVRAALSLAFPECIARKSGKKKPLKIGIRQDLMAAARDHFPTLSRRLIDAFLRDYCGGPNYLKSVIKGAVRVNLQGSFAGFVSADEALFAHECLRRINVREAQIKAKRKNPDIGMQQASLAADQALSRAEVLMRLRAELKRLQSGQEQSAMSDDSYFTSGRKRMRDNEIEAVRAQIKKVERAEEAA
;
A
#
# COMPACT_ATOMS: atom_id res chain seq x y z
N MET A 1 -8.91 -16.24 9.09
CA MET A 1 -8.06 -16.65 10.23
C MET A 1 -7.54 -15.41 10.95
N SER A 2 -8.08 -15.10 12.13
CA SER A 2 -7.84 -13.85 12.84
C SER A 2 -6.37 -13.69 13.24
N LYS A 3 -5.77 -12.58 12.83
CA LYS A 3 -4.34 -12.28 12.94
C LYS A 3 -4.05 -11.70 14.32
N ASN A 4 -3.86 -12.53 15.35
CA ASN A 4 -3.28 -12.09 16.63
C ASN A 4 -1.77 -11.81 16.47
N LYS A 5 -1.41 -10.83 15.65
CA LYS A 5 -0.02 -10.36 15.47
C LYS A 5 0.35 -9.44 16.64
N ALA A 6 1.57 -9.55 17.15
CA ALA A 6 2.03 -8.66 18.22
C ALA A 6 2.08 -7.23 17.71
N SER A 7 1.60 -6.28 18.51
CA SER A 7 1.61 -4.88 18.14
C SER A 7 3.04 -4.32 18.20
N LYS A 8 3.34 -3.30 17.39
CA LYS A 8 4.66 -2.64 17.41
C LYS A 8 5.04 -2.06 18.79
N PRO A 9 4.13 -1.48 19.60
CA PRO A 9 4.47 -1.04 20.95
C PRO A 9 4.75 -2.22 21.90
N GLU A 10 3.98 -3.32 21.82
CA GLU A 10 4.27 -4.55 22.60
C GLU A 10 5.71 -5.03 22.36
N ILE A 11 6.13 -5.12 21.10
CA ILE A 11 7.48 -5.58 20.74
C ILE A 11 8.56 -4.65 21.31
N GLN A 12 8.29 -3.34 21.36
CA GLN A 12 9.23 -2.36 21.93
C GLN A 12 9.33 -2.48 23.45
N GLN A 13 8.21 -2.72 24.13
CA GLN A 13 8.18 -2.97 25.58
C GLN A 13 8.95 -4.26 25.93
N VAL A 14 8.73 -5.33 25.16
CA VAL A 14 9.46 -6.60 25.31
C VAL A 14 10.96 -6.38 25.12
N ARG A 15 11.37 -5.63 24.08
CA ARG A 15 12.78 -5.28 23.87
C ARG A 15 13.35 -4.52 25.07
N ALA A 16 12.63 -3.55 25.60
CA ALA A 16 13.09 -2.74 26.73
C ALA A 16 13.32 -3.62 27.97
N ALA A 17 12.33 -4.45 28.33
CA ALA A 17 12.42 -5.38 29.45
C ALA A 17 13.60 -6.36 29.29
N LEU A 18 13.72 -7.00 28.12
CA LEU A 18 14.81 -7.94 27.84
C LEU A 18 16.18 -7.27 27.81
N SER A 19 16.28 -6.01 27.36
CA SER A 19 17.55 -5.28 27.35
C SER A 19 18.01 -4.85 28.74
N LEU A 20 17.07 -4.69 29.68
CA LEU A 20 17.39 -4.40 31.07
C LEU A 20 17.87 -5.68 31.78
N ALA A 21 17.23 -6.81 31.47
CA ALA A 21 17.55 -8.10 32.05
C ALA A 21 18.84 -8.72 31.50
N PHE A 22 19.08 -8.58 30.19
CA PHE A 22 20.20 -9.19 29.48
C PHE A 22 20.99 -8.13 28.69
N PRO A 23 21.66 -7.17 29.38
CA PRO A 23 22.34 -6.05 28.72
C PRO A 23 23.48 -6.47 27.79
N GLU A 24 24.16 -7.58 28.10
CA GLU A 24 25.28 -8.09 27.30
C GLU A 24 24.86 -8.73 25.97
N CYS A 25 23.64 -9.26 25.93
CA CYS A 25 23.08 -10.00 24.80
C CYS A 25 22.15 -9.10 23.96
N ILE A 26 21.23 -8.40 24.62
CA ILE A 26 20.13 -7.67 23.98
C ILE A 26 20.36 -6.17 24.14
N ALA A 27 20.85 -5.55 23.07
CA ALA A 27 20.97 -4.09 23.01
C ALA A 27 19.62 -3.37 22.89
N ARG A 28 19.55 -2.15 23.44
CA ARG A 28 18.46 -1.18 23.18
C ARG A 28 18.40 -0.77 21.71
N LYS A 29 17.33 -0.07 21.30
CA LYS A 29 17.07 0.31 19.89
C LYS A 29 18.25 1.06 19.22
N SER A 30 18.91 1.96 19.95
CA SER A 30 20.07 2.74 19.46
C SER A 30 21.43 2.10 19.76
N GLY A 31 21.46 0.96 20.47
CA GLY A 31 22.70 0.31 20.87
C GLY A 31 23.33 -0.51 19.74
N LYS A 32 24.63 -0.80 19.88
CA LYS A 32 25.36 -1.74 19.02
C LYS A 32 24.86 -3.16 19.31
N LYS A 33 24.26 -3.80 18.32
CA LYS A 33 23.76 -5.17 18.45
C LYS A 33 24.89 -6.17 18.20
N LYS A 34 24.91 -7.28 18.93
CA LYS A 34 25.83 -8.40 18.71
C LYS A 34 25.08 -9.58 18.07
N PRO A 35 25.74 -10.46 17.29
CA PRO A 35 25.12 -11.69 16.79
C PRO A 35 24.68 -12.58 17.95
N LEU A 36 23.46 -13.10 17.89
CA LEU A 36 22.91 -13.96 18.96
C LEU A 36 23.34 -15.42 18.78
N LYS A 37 23.38 -16.16 19.88
CA LYS A 37 23.51 -17.63 19.89
C LYS A 37 22.44 -18.29 19.02
N ILE A 38 22.82 -19.35 18.31
CA ILE A 38 21.86 -20.20 17.59
C ILE A 38 21.01 -20.96 18.62
N GLY A 39 19.68 -20.85 18.51
CA GLY A 39 18.76 -21.40 19.51
C GLY A 39 18.49 -20.49 20.71
N ILE A 40 18.84 -19.19 20.63
CA ILE A 40 18.53 -18.22 21.70
C ILE A 40 17.03 -18.13 22.05
N ARG A 41 16.16 -18.53 21.12
CA ARG A 41 14.71 -18.58 21.36
C ARG A 41 14.36 -19.50 22.52
N GLN A 42 14.96 -20.69 22.58
CA GLN A 42 14.71 -21.66 23.64
C GLN A 42 15.20 -21.11 24.99
N ASP A 43 16.39 -20.50 25.00
CA ASP A 43 16.96 -19.88 26.19
C ASP A 43 16.05 -18.75 26.72
N LEU A 44 15.54 -17.90 25.82
CA LEU A 44 14.60 -16.82 26.18
C LEU A 44 13.28 -17.36 26.73
N MET A 45 12.81 -18.50 26.22
CA MET A 45 11.57 -19.13 26.67
C MET A 45 11.73 -19.81 28.03
N ALA A 46 12.91 -20.34 28.33
CA ALA A 46 13.25 -20.79 29.68
C ALA A 46 13.28 -19.60 30.64
N ALA A 47 14.07 -18.58 30.33
CA ALA A 47 14.19 -17.38 31.17
C ALA A 47 12.86 -16.63 31.36
N ALA A 48 11.97 -16.63 30.37
CA ALA A 48 10.65 -16.02 30.47
C ALA A 48 9.75 -16.72 31.50
N ARG A 49 9.85 -18.05 31.65
CA ARG A 49 9.06 -18.78 32.65
C ARG A 49 9.46 -18.40 34.07
N ASP A 50 10.74 -18.13 34.30
CA ASP A 50 11.27 -17.88 35.64
C ASP A 50 11.22 -16.39 36.02
N HIS A 51 11.42 -15.49 35.06
CA HIS A 51 11.63 -14.06 35.33
C HIS A 51 10.60 -13.12 34.69
N PHE A 52 9.85 -13.58 33.67
CA PHE A 52 8.95 -12.71 32.90
C PHE A 52 7.61 -13.38 32.57
N PRO A 53 6.69 -13.49 33.55
CA PRO A 53 5.40 -14.17 33.34
C PRO A 53 4.51 -13.52 32.26
N THR A 54 4.78 -12.25 31.91
CA THR A 54 4.07 -11.52 30.85
C THR A 54 4.59 -11.84 29.44
N LEU A 55 5.75 -12.49 29.31
CA LEU A 55 6.34 -12.83 28.01
C LEU A 55 5.80 -14.17 27.49
N SER A 56 4.85 -14.08 26.56
CA SER A 56 4.38 -15.25 25.80
C SER A 56 5.33 -15.63 24.67
N ARG A 57 5.32 -16.91 24.28
CA ARG A 57 6.01 -17.44 23.10
C ARG A 57 5.82 -16.59 21.84
N ARG A 58 4.58 -16.14 21.62
CA ARG A 58 4.20 -15.29 20.49
C ARG A 58 4.97 -13.97 20.48
N LEU A 59 5.12 -13.34 21.65
CA LEU A 59 5.84 -12.07 21.80
C LEU A 59 7.34 -12.27 21.59
N ILE A 60 7.92 -13.37 22.07
CA ILE A 60 9.33 -13.72 21.86
C ILE A 60 9.61 -13.94 20.37
N ASP A 61 8.76 -14.71 19.68
CA ASP A 61 8.89 -14.93 18.23
C ASP A 61 8.78 -13.61 17.45
N ALA A 62 7.83 -12.74 17.83
CA ALA A 62 7.66 -11.42 17.20
C ALA A 62 8.85 -10.49 17.47
N PHE A 63 9.38 -10.50 18.70
CA PHE A 63 10.57 -9.76 19.09
C PHE A 63 11.79 -10.20 18.29
N LEU A 64 12.09 -11.49 18.21
CA LEU A 64 13.25 -12.01 17.48
C LEU A 64 13.18 -11.67 15.99
N ARG A 65 11.98 -11.75 15.39
CA ARG A 65 11.78 -11.35 13.99
C ARG A 65 12.09 -9.87 13.76
N ASP A 66 11.65 -8.98 14.64
CA ASP A 66 11.94 -7.54 14.54
C ASP A 66 13.41 -7.22 14.91
N TYR A 67 13.96 -7.91 15.91
CA TYR A 67 15.32 -7.68 16.40
C TYR A 67 16.37 -8.09 15.39
N CYS A 68 16.28 -9.32 14.87
CA CYS A 68 17.23 -9.91 13.94
C CYS A 68 16.99 -9.49 12.48
N GLY A 69 15.76 -9.11 12.12
CA GLY A 69 15.43 -8.59 10.77
C GLY A 69 15.75 -7.11 10.57
N GLY A 70 16.14 -6.40 11.64
CA GLY A 70 16.44 -4.97 11.58
C GLY A 70 17.84 -4.68 11.01
N PRO A 71 18.04 -3.52 10.36
CA PRO A 71 19.29 -3.20 9.68
C PRO A 71 20.50 -3.16 10.63
N ASN A 72 20.31 -2.67 11.87
CA ASN A 72 21.40 -2.62 12.86
C ASN A 72 21.89 -4.00 13.31
N TYR A 73 21.03 -5.04 13.24
CA TYR A 73 21.46 -6.40 13.56
C TYR A 73 22.17 -7.02 12.36
N LEU A 74 21.61 -6.89 11.16
CA LEU A 74 22.22 -7.42 9.94
C LEU A 74 23.63 -6.86 9.72
N LYS A 75 23.86 -5.58 10.07
CA LYS A 75 25.19 -4.96 10.04
C LYS A 75 26.22 -5.56 11.01
N SER A 76 25.80 -6.19 12.10
CA SER A 76 26.72 -6.81 13.06
C SER A 76 27.04 -8.28 12.74
N VAL A 77 26.29 -8.88 11.83
CA VAL A 77 26.52 -10.25 11.34
C VAL A 77 27.62 -10.21 10.27
N ILE A 78 28.87 -10.29 10.72
CA ILE A 78 30.07 -10.29 9.88
C ILE A 78 30.78 -11.64 10.04
N LYS A 79 31.44 -12.14 8.99
CA LYS A 79 32.20 -13.40 9.05
C LYS A 79 33.19 -13.37 10.22
N GLY A 80 33.16 -14.41 11.05
CA GLY A 80 34.03 -14.52 12.23
C GLY A 80 33.59 -13.67 13.43
N ALA A 81 32.45 -12.98 13.38
CA ALA A 81 31.91 -12.30 14.54
C ALA A 81 31.49 -13.29 15.62
N VAL A 82 31.76 -12.96 16.88
CA VAL A 82 31.42 -13.78 18.05
C VAL A 82 29.92 -13.70 18.33
N ARG A 83 29.29 -14.86 18.50
CA ARG A 83 27.92 -14.99 18.97
C ARG A 83 27.89 -14.94 20.49
N VAL A 84 26.87 -14.28 21.04
CA VAL A 84 26.66 -14.16 22.49
C VAL A 84 25.40 -14.90 22.94
N ASN A 85 25.48 -15.58 24.08
CA ASN A 85 24.32 -16.14 24.78
C ASN A 85 23.64 -15.06 25.66
N LEU A 86 22.61 -15.44 26.43
CA LEU A 86 21.89 -14.50 27.32
C LEU A 86 22.78 -13.89 28.41
N GLN A 87 23.77 -14.65 28.87
CA GLN A 87 24.73 -14.27 29.92
C GLN A 87 25.94 -13.51 29.36
N GLY A 88 26.01 -13.26 28.06
CA GLY A 88 27.15 -12.59 27.41
C GLY A 88 28.37 -13.48 27.15
N SER A 89 28.29 -14.78 27.41
CA SER A 89 29.36 -15.73 27.10
C SER A 89 29.42 -16.07 25.61
N PHE A 90 30.60 -16.52 25.18
CA PHE A 90 30.87 -17.00 23.83
C PHE A 90 29.94 -18.16 23.45
N ALA A 91 29.31 -18.08 22.28
CA ALA A 91 28.36 -19.07 21.77
C ALA A 91 28.59 -19.41 20.29
N GLY A 92 29.85 -19.39 19.84
CA GLY A 92 30.25 -19.71 18.48
C GLY A 92 30.54 -18.48 17.61
N PHE A 93 30.78 -18.73 16.33
CA PHE A 93 31.09 -17.69 15.34
C PHE A 93 30.03 -17.61 14.25
N VAL A 94 29.99 -16.47 13.55
CA VAL A 94 29.20 -16.29 12.34
C VAL A 94 29.97 -16.86 11.14
N SER A 95 29.32 -17.73 10.37
CA SER A 95 29.89 -18.32 9.15
C SER A 95 29.94 -17.29 8.00
N ALA A 96 30.77 -17.56 6.99
CA ALA A 96 30.85 -16.74 5.78
C ALA A 96 29.49 -16.65 5.06
N ASP A 97 28.79 -17.77 4.93
CA ASP A 97 27.50 -17.83 4.23
C ASP A 97 26.41 -17.02 4.95
N GLU A 98 26.42 -17.07 6.29
CA GLU A 98 25.48 -16.30 7.11
C GLU A 98 25.72 -14.79 6.97
N ALA A 99 26.99 -14.38 6.90
CA ALA A 99 27.35 -12.98 6.68
C ALA A 99 26.92 -12.49 5.29
N LEU A 100 27.11 -13.32 4.25
CA LEU A 100 26.65 -13.02 2.89
C LEU A 100 25.12 -12.88 2.84
N PHE A 101 24.39 -13.79 3.48
CA PHE A 101 22.94 -13.71 3.57
C PHE A 101 22.46 -12.44 4.29
N ALA A 102 23.11 -12.07 5.40
CA ALA A 102 22.78 -10.86 6.14
C ALA A 102 23.01 -9.59 5.30
N HIS A 103 24.09 -9.56 4.52
CA HIS A 103 24.40 -8.46 3.59
C HIS A 103 23.31 -8.31 2.51
N GLU A 104 22.87 -9.41 1.90
CA GLU A 104 21.80 -9.36 0.89
C GLU A 104 20.46 -8.93 1.50
N CYS A 105 20.12 -9.39 2.71
CA CYS A 105 18.96 -8.91 3.44
C CYS A 105 19.02 -7.39 3.69
N LEU A 106 20.19 -6.88 4.10
CA LEU A 106 20.39 -5.45 4.33
C LEU A 106 20.22 -4.65 3.04
N ARG A 107 20.77 -5.14 1.92
CA ARG A 107 20.60 -4.53 0.60
C ARG A 107 19.12 -4.42 0.22
N ARG A 108 18.34 -5.48 0.41
CA ARG A 108 16.88 -5.48 0.13
C ARG A 108 16.12 -4.45 0.97
N ILE A 109 16.49 -4.30 2.24
CA ILE A 109 15.90 -3.28 3.13
C ILE A 109 16.21 -1.88 2.59
N ASN A 110 17.48 -1.59 2.28
CA ASN A 110 17.91 -0.28 1.79
C ASN A 110 17.20 0.10 0.48
N VAL A 111 17.08 -0.84 -0.46
CA VAL A 111 16.35 -0.62 -1.73
C VAL A 111 14.88 -0.29 -1.46
N ARG A 112 14.22 -1.06 -0.58
CA ARG A 112 12.82 -0.81 -0.21
C ARG A 112 12.64 0.55 0.45
N GLU A 113 13.54 0.93 1.36
CA GLU A 113 13.49 2.25 2.02
C GLU A 113 13.70 3.40 1.02
N ALA A 114 14.63 3.25 0.07
CA ALA A 114 14.84 4.22 -0.99
C ALA A 114 13.60 4.39 -1.88
N GLN A 115 12.95 3.29 -2.26
CA GLN A 115 11.69 3.32 -3.03
C GLN A 115 10.56 4.02 -2.25
N ILE A 116 10.40 3.72 -0.96
CA ILE A 116 9.39 4.37 -0.12
C ILE A 116 9.68 5.87 0.00
N LYS A 117 10.94 6.26 0.16
CA LYS A 117 11.35 7.67 0.24
C LYS A 117 11.10 8.40 -1.09
N ALA A 118 11.39 7.76 -2.22
CA ALA A 118 11.11 8.31 -3.55
C ALA A 118 9.61 8.54 -3.76
N LYS A 119 8.76 7.56 -3.41
CA LYS A 119 7.29 7.69 -3.47
C LYS A 119 6.75 8.82 -2.59
N ARG A 120 7.35 9.02 -1.41
CA ARG A 120 6.96 10.10 -0.49
C ARG A 120 7.37 11.50 -0.97
N LYS A 121 8.40 11.61 -1.81
CA LYS A 121 8.91 12.90 -2.29
C LYS A 121 8.11 13.45 -3.49
N ASN A 122 7.43 12.58 -4.25
CA ASN A 122 6.57 12.97 -5.38
C ASN A 122 5.09 12.60 -5.16
N PRO A 123 4.41 13.10 -4.11
CA PRO A 123 2.97 12.88 -3.94
C PRO A 123 2.11 13.81 -4.83
N ASP A 124 2.68 14.92 -5.30
CA ASP A 124 1.97 16.04 -5.94
C ASP A 124 1.53 15.76 -7.39
N ILE A 125 2.36 15.05 -8.15
CA ILE A 125 2.05 14.71 -9.56
C ILE A 125 0.80 13.83 -9.66
N GLY A 126 0.60 12.91 -8.71
CA GLY A 126 -0.60 12.06 -8.67
C GLY A 126 -1.86 12.83 -8.26
N MET A 127 -1.72 13.84 -7.40
CA MET A 127 -2.85 14.67 -6.95
C MET A 127 -3.28 15.68 -8.02
N GLN A 128 -2.33 16.31 -8.71
CA GLN A 128 -2.62 17.19 -9.85
C GLN A 128 -3.23 16.43 -11.03
N GLN A 129 -2.74 15.22 -11.33
CA GLN A 129 -3.35 14.41 -12.39
C GLN A 129 -4.77 13.96 -12.02
N ALA A 130 -5.02 13.62 -10.75
CA ALA A 130 -6.35 13.27 -10.28
C ALA A 130 -7.33 14.47 -10.27
N SER A 131 -6.86 15.68 -9.91
CA SER A 131 -7.70 16.88 -9.97
C SER A 131 -8.02 17.29 -11.40
N LEU A 132 -7.03 17.24 -12.31
CA LEU A 132 -7.23 17.51 -13.74
C LEU A 132 -8.21 16.50 -14.38
N ALA A 133 -8.13 15.22 -14.01
CA ALA A 133 -9.08 14.20 -14.46
C ALA A 133 -10.49 14.43 -13.90
N ALA A 134 -10.61 14.86 -12.64
CA ALA A 134 -11.90 15.18 -12.02
C ALA A 134 -12.57 16.41 -12.68
N ASP A 135 -11.80 17.47 -12.96
CA ASP A 135 -12.31 18.67 -13.66
C ASP A 135 -12.74 18.37 -15.10
N GLN A 136 -12.00 17.50 -15.80
CA GLN A 136 -12.37 17.06 -17.15
C GLN A 136 -13.63 16.18 -17.16
N ALA A 137 -13.82 15.33 -16.14
CA ALA A 137 -15.05 14.55 -15.98
C ALA A 137 -16.26 15.44 -15.67
N LEU A 138 -16.09 16.46 -14.83
CA LEU A 138 -17.14 17.44 -14.51
C LEU A 138 -17.61 18.18 -15.77
N SER A 139 -16.66 18.63 -16.60
CA SER A 139 -16.94 19.31 -17.88
C SER A 139 -17.66 18.39 -18.88
N ARG A 140 -17.31 17.10 -18.93
CA ARG A 140 -17.99 16.11 -19.82
C ARG A 140 -19.42 15.83 -19.38
N ALA A 141 -19.67 15.73 -18.07
CA ALA A 141 -21.02 15.52 -17.53
C ALA A 141 -21.97 16.69 -17.87
N GLU A 142 -21.47 17.94 -17.83
CA GLU A 142 -22.22 19.12 -18.26
C GLU A 142 -22.59 19.06 -19.76
N VAL A 143 -21.65 18.64 -20.60
CA VAL A 143 -21.89 18.44 -22.05
C VAL A 143 -22.96 17.37 -22.29
N LEU A 144 -22.90 16.24 -21.58
CA LEU A 144 -23.92 15.19 -21.65
C LEU A 144 -25.30 15.68 -21.21
N MET A 145 -25.37 16.49 -20.15
CA MET A 145 -26.63 17.06 -19.67
C MET A 145 -27.27 17.96 -20.73
N ARG A 146 -26.48 18.82 -21.38
CA ARG A 146 -26.96 19.71 -22.44
C ARG A 146 -27.47 18.93 -23.65
N LEU A 147 -26.70 17.93 -24.11
CA LEU A 147 -27.08 17.11 -25.27
C LEU A 147 -28.33 16.26 -24.99
N ARG A 148 -28.47 15.70 -23.78
CA ARG A 148 -29.68 14.95 -23.37
C ARG A 148 -30.90 15.85 -23.29
N ALA A 149 -30.75 17.10 -22.83
CA ALA A 149 -31.84 18.08 -22.83
C ALA A 149 -32.26 18.49 -24.24
N GLU A 150 -31.30 18.67 -25.16
CA GLU A 150 -31.54 18.96 -26.57
C GLU A 150 -32.27 17.79 -27.27
N LEU A 151 -31.82 16.55 -27.04
CA LEU A 151 -32.48 15.35 -27.53
C LEU A 151 -33.95 15.29 -27.07
N LYS A 152 -34.20 15.55 -25.78
CA LYS A 152 -35.56 15.58 -25.21
C LYS A 152 -36.44 16.64 -25.86
N ARG A 153 -35.90 17.83 -26.15
CA ARG A 153 -36.63 18.90 -26.85
C ARG A 153 -37.03 18.49 -28.27
N LEU A 154 -36.08 17.94 -29.04
CA LEU A 154 -36.32 17.47 -30.41
C LEU A 154 -37.38 16.35 -30.45
N GLN A 155 -37.36 15.45 -29.46
CA GLN A 155 -38.36 14.39 -29.32
C GLN A 155 -39.75 14.93 -28.94
N SER A 156 -39.86 15.88 -28.00
CA SER A 156 -41.14 16.51 -27.66
C SER A 156 -41.76 17.31 -28.82
N GLY A 157 -40.92 17.85 -29.73
CA GLY A 157 -41.39 18.51 -30.95
C GLY A 157 -41.99 17.56 -31.99
N GLN A 158 -41.79 16.23 -31.88
CA GLN A 158 -42.45 15.25 -32.75
C GLN A 158 -43.94 15.11 -32.41
N GLU A 159 -44.31 15.18 -31.13
CA GLU A 159 -45.68 14.93 -30.64
C GLU A 159 -46.68 16.00 -31.11
N GLN A 160 -46.28 17.27 -31.14
CA GLN A 160 -47.14 18.37 -31.62
C GLN A 160 -47.35 18.36 -33.14
N SER A 161 -46.39 17.83 -33.92
CA SER A 161 -46.51 17.74 -35.39
C SER A 161 -47.26 16.50 -35.88
N ALA A 162 -47.57 15.55 -35.00
CA ALA A 162 -48.33 14.34 -35.34
C ALA A 162 -49.86 14.57 -35.34
N MET A 163 -50.34 15.78 -35.01
CA MET A 163 -51.76 16.10 -34.81
C MET A 163 -52.39 16.96 -35.93
N SER A 164 -51.72 17.15 -37.08
CA SER A 164 -52.26 17.92 -38.21
C SER A 164 -52.07 17.19 -39.54
N ASP A 165 -53.18 16.75 -40.15
CA ASP A 165 -53.24 16.08 -41.46
C ASP A 165 -52.97 17.06 -42.62
N ASP A 166 -51.71 17.33 -42.92
CA ASP A 166 -51.29 17.95 -44.19
C ASP A 166 -50.08 17.19 -44.77
N SER A 167 -50.32 16.36 -45.79
CA SER A 167 -49.53 15.15 -46.07
C SER A 167 -48.32 15.34 -46.99
N TYR A 168 -48.06 16.53 -47.51
CA TYR A 168 -46.96 16.76 -48.47
C TYR A 168 -45.81 17.67 -47.99
N PHE A 169 -46.04 18.63 -47.08
CA PHE A 169 -44.98 19.51 -46.53
C PHE A 169 -44.33 18.95 -45.24
N THR A 170 -44.98 17.98 -44.61
CA THR A 170 -44.62 17.39 -43.32
C THR A 170 -43.50 16.34 -43.42
N SER A 171 -43.35 15.66 -44.56
CA SER A 171 -42.39 14.56 -44.74
C SER A 171 -40.92 15.02 -44.74
N GLY A 172 -40.61 16.15 -45.38
CA GLY A 172 -39.26 16.74 -45.40
C GLY A 172 -38.83 17.30 -44.05
N ARG A 173 -39.75 18.00 -43.35
CA ARG A 173 -39.52 18.57 -42.01
C ARG A 173 -39.38 17.50 -40.92
N LYS A 174 -40.01 16.34 -41.12
CA LYS A 174 -39.85 15.16 -40.26
C LYS A 174 -38.48 14.50 -40.45
N ARG A 175 -38.07 14.25 -41.71
CA ARG A 175 -36.74 13.68 -42.02
C ARG A 175 -35.59 14.54 -41.50
N MET A 176 -35.67 15.87 -41.62
CA MET A 176 -34.63 16.77 -41.10
C MET A 176 -34.48 16.65 -39.57
N ARG A 177 -35.60 16.60 -38.83
CA ARG A 177 -35.58 16.44 -37.37
C ARG A 177 -35.13 15.05 -36.92
N ASP A 178 -35.48 14.01 -37.68
CA ASP A 178 -35.01 12.64 -37.41
C ASP A 178 -33.48 12.54 -37.59
N ASN A 179 -32.91 13.21 -38.61
CA ASN A 179 -31.46 13.33 -38.80
C ASN A 179 -30.79 14.12 -37.67
N GLU A 180 -31.41 15.20 -37.18
CA GLU A 180 -30.93 15.98 -36.04
C GLU A 180 -30.91 15.14 -34.75
N ILE A 181 -31.95 14.34 -34.50
CA ILE A 181 -32.03 13.41 -33.37
C ILE A 181 -30.90 12.37 -33.44
N GLU A 182 -30.66 11.80 -34.63
CA GLU A 182 -29.59 10.82 -34.83
C GLU A 182 -28.20 11.44 -34.61
N ALA A 183 -28.00 12.67 -35.09
CA ALA A 183 -26.77 13.42 -34.88
C ALA A 183 -26.50 13.70 -33.38
N VAL A 184 -27.50 14.13 -32.62
CA VAL A 184 -27.36 14.38 -31.17
C VAL A 184 -27.11 13.08 -30.40
N ARG A 185 -27.77 11.98 -30.76
CA ARG A 185 -27.49 10.65 -30.18
C ARG A 185 -26.07 10.17 -30.44
N ALA A 186 -25.55 10.42 -31.65
CA ALA A 186 -24.17 10.10 -31.99
C ALA A 186 -23.16 10.92 -31.17
N GLN A 187 -23.46 12.19 -30.89
CA GLN A 187 -22.64 13.04 -30.03
C GLN A 187 -22.63 12.56 -28.57
N ILE A 188 -23.78 12.20 -28.00
CA ILE A 188 -23.89 11.62 -26.66
C ILE A 188 -23.04 10.35 -26.56
N LYS A 189 -23.21 9.43 -27.51
CA LYS A 189 -22.46 8.16 -27.54
C LYS A 189 -20.95 8.38 -27.68
N LYS A 190 -20.53 9.42 -28.39
CA LYS A 190 -19.12 9.80 -28.54
C LYS A 190 -18.53 10.30 -27.22
N VAL A 191 -19.29 11.06 -26.43
CA VAL A 191 -18.85 11.57 -25.12
C VAL A 191 -18.84 10.46 -24.07
N GLU A 192 -19.86 9.59 -24.04
CA GLU A 192 -19.92 8.43 -23.12
C GLU A 192 -18.77 7.43 -23.38
N ARG A 193 -18.46 7.15 -24.66
CA ARG A 193 -17.29 6.32 -25.01
C ARG A 193 -15.95 6.93 -24.60
N ALA A 194 -15.86 8.26 -24.55
CA ALA A 194 -14.67 8.96 -24.08
C ALA A 194 -14.54 8.92 -22.55
N GLU A 195 -15.63 8.67 -21.81
CA GLU A 195 -15.61 8.39 -20.37
C GLU A 195 -15.17 6.95 -20.06
N GLU A 196 -15.59 5.96 -20.86
CA GLU A 196 -15.21 4.55 -20.68
C GLU A 196 -13.73 4.27 -20.97
N ALA A 197 -13.08 5.13 -21.76
CA ALA A 197 -11.68 4.98 -22.19
C ALA A 197 -10.66 5.76 -21.34
N ALA A 198 -11.13 6.55 -20.36
CA ALA A 198 -10.32 7.36 -19.45
C ALA A 198 -10.19 6.69 -18.08
#